data_AF-A0A6P0SNG5-F1
#
_entry.id   AF-A0A6P0SNG5-F1
#
_cell.length_a   1.000
_cell.length_b   1.000
_cell.length_c   1.000
_cell.angle_alpha   90.00
_cell.angle_beta   90.00
_cell.angle_gamma   90.00
#
_symmetry.space_group_name_H-M   'P 1'
#
loop_
_entity.id
_entity.type
_entity.pdbx_description
1 polymer ?
#
loop_
_entity_poly.entity_id
_entity_poly.type
_entity_poly.pdbx_seq_one_letter_code
_entity_poly.pdbx_strand_id
1 'polypeptide(L)'
;MKPKKKSNLFREESVEHLTSPEKLDQAMEVVSRQDWLPLSTLAGIVFLTIIWSIVGKLPLTIKSKGVLIHPHKVVEVQSPVSGQLEQINIKEGDCVDRGFVLATIEPSDIQQKLQQQKEKLAQLQSQSQLANTLQVQRTNLEVLSLQQKQEALEQSLQNSESLNLVLNNQEIEAIKQQKESIQQKITDLKTITPTLREKGLNSIKEQRVSIFKQLKDFKELSSSLKDRVEKRRELVQAGAISLDQILEAEQSYKQNLQNISKLEAELKQLDVKEAEVEQQYLDNLSTISKHQAELR
;
A
#
# COMPACT_ATOMS: atom_id res chain seq x y z
N MET A 1 45.99 -115.90 -90.02
CA MET A 1 45.55 -116.87 -88.98
C MET A 1 44.15 -116.46 -88.47
N LYS A 2 43.39 -117.35 -87.81
CA LYS A 2 42.14 -117.04 -87.03
C LYS A 2 42.50 -116.84 -85.52
N PRO A 3 41.60 -116.75 -84.49
CA PRO A 3 40.11 -116.70 -84.38
C PRO A 3 39.61 -115.45 -83.56
N LYS A 4 38.70 -115.36 -82.54
CA LYS A 4 37.96 -116.32 -81.66
C LYS A 4 36.82 -115.65 -80.79
N LYS A 5 35.58 -116.22 -80.84
CA LYS A 5 34.60 -116.47 -79.72
C LYS A 5 33.56 -115.43 -79.16
N LYS A 6 32.31 -115.94 -78.97
CA LYS A 6 31.21 -115.62 -77.99
C LYS A 6 30.51 -114.23 -78.08
N SER A 7 29.24 -114.03 -77.67
CA SER A 7 28.11 -114.91 -77.22
C SER A 7 26.77 -114.15 -77.20
N ASN A 8 25.61 -114.82 -77.36
CA ASN A 8 24.25 -114.23 -77.28
C ASN A 8 23.35 -114.91 -76.21
N LEU A 9 22.29 -114.20 -75.77
CA LEU A 9 21.25 -114.65 -74.83
C LEU A 9 19.99 -113.76 -74.98
N PHE A 10 18.78 -114.33 -74.80
CA PHE A 10 17.46 -113.66 -74.83
C PHE A 10 17.00 -113.09 -76.21
N ARG A 11 15.73 -112.76 -76.50
CA ARG A 11 14.36 -113.23 -76.11
C ARG A 11 13.32 -112.25 -76.70
N GLU A 12 12.40 -112.64 -77.61
CA GLU A 12 11.15 -111.85 -77.83
C GLU A 12 10.06 -112.50 -78.71
N GLU A 13 10.42 -113.16 -79.80
CA GLU A 13 9.53 -113.40 -80.96
C GLU A 13 8.58 -114.61 -80.78
N SER A 14 7.41 -114.45 -80.13
CA SER A 14 6.53 -115.59 -79.79
C SER A 14 5.02 -115.30 -79.65
N VAL A 15 4.47 -114.28 -80.31
CA VAL A 15 3.01 -113.99 -80.33
C VAL A 15 2.49 -113.80 -81.78
N GLU A 16 3.07 -114.54 -82.72
CA GLU A 16 2.87 -114.35 -84.15
C GLU A 16 1.75 -115.21 -84.77
N HIS A 17 1.19 -114.68 -85.86
CA HIS A 17 0.52 -115.38 -86.96
C HIS A 17 -0.64 -116.37 -86.67
N LEU A 18 -1.85 -115.82 -86.63
CA LEU A 18 -3.05 -116.41 -87.25
C LEU A 18 -3.68 -115.35 -88.20
N THR A 19 -3.27 -115.27 -89.48
CA THR A 19 -3.83 -116.00 -90.65
C THR A 19 -5.20 -115.53 -91.18
N SER A 20 -5.18 -114.43 -91.94
CA SER A 20 -5.93 -114.21 -93.23
C SER A 20 -7.49 -114.20 -93.22
N PRO A 21 -8.21 -113.77 -94.30
CA PRO A 21 -7.82 -112.98 -95.51
C PRO A 21 -8.75 -111.76 -95.83
N GLU A 22 -8.51 -111.11 -96.98
CA GLU A 22 -9.45 -110.34 -97.83
C GLU A 22 -9.93 -108.90 -97.43
N LYS A 23 -9.55 -107.89 -98.24
CA LYS A 23 -10.41 -106.97 -99.06
C LYS A 23 -9.55 -105.79 -99.58
N LEU A 24 -9.63 -105.37 -100.85
CA LEU A 24 -10.76 -104.78 -101.61
C LEU A 24 -11.05 -103.30 -101.29
N ASP A 25 -10.01 -102.46 -101.28
CA ASP A 25 -10.05 -101.07 -101.76
C ASP A 25 -8.60 -100.60 -102.06
N GLN A 26 -8.32 -100.17 -103.29
CA GLN A 26 -6.98 -99.71 -103.71
C GLN A 26 -6.96 -98.20 -103.99
N ALA A 27 -6.18 -97.46 -103.20
CA ALA A 27 -5.87 -96.04 -103.40
C ALA A 27 -4.34 -95.83 -103.50
N MET A 28 -3.81 -96.21 -104.66
CA MET A 28 -2.54 -95.85 -105.33
C MET A 28 -1.37 -95.24 -104.51
N GLU A 29 -0.16 -95.76 -104.75
CA GLU A 29 1.10 -95.12 -104.35
C GLU A 29 1.23 -93.67 -104.87
N VAL A 30 1.95 -92.82 -104.13
CA VAL A 30 3.16 -92.10 -104.58
C VAL A 30 3.60 -91.12 -103.48
N VAL A 31 4.67 -91.47 -102.76
CA VAL A 31 5.87 -90.65 -102.50
C VAL A 31 6.98 -91.66 -102.17
N SER A 32 7.99 -91.80 -103.01
CA SER A 32 9.09 -92.75 -102.79
C SER A 32 10.18 -92.17 -101.88
N ARG A 33 11.12 -93.02 -101.43
CA ARG A 33 12.22 -92.60 -100.55
C ARG A 33 13.21 -91.62 -101.21
N GLN A 34 13.13 -91.38 -102.52
CA GLN A 34 13.97 -90.42 -103.25
C GLN A 34 13.29 -89.05 -103.47
N ASP A 35 11.96 -88.97 -103.39
CA ASP A 35 11.17 -87.74 -103.64
C ASP A 35 11.24 -86.72 -102.48
N TRP A 36 11.88 -87.09 -101.37
CA TRP A 36 12.00 -86.24 -100.17
C TRP A 36 13.00 -85.08 -100.33
N LEU A 37 13.93 -85.17 -101.28
CA LEU A 37 14.96 -84.15 -101.56
C LEU A 37 14.41 -82.78 -101.99
N PRO A 38 13.55 -82.67 -103.03
CA PRO A 38 12.93 -81.39 -103.41
C PRO A 38 11.98 -80.85 -102.32
N LEU A 39 11.29 -81.74 -101.60
CA LEU A 39 10.39 -81.35 -100.52
C LEU A 39 11.14 -80.71 -99.34
N SER A 40 12.27 -81.29 -98.95
CA SER A 40 13.15 -80.78 -97.88
C SER A 40 13.80 -79.44 -98.25
N THR A 41 14.24 -79.25 -99.49
CA THR A 41 14.82 -77.97 -99.94
C THR A 41 13.77 -76.86 -100.00
N LEU A 42 12.54 -77.15 -100.47
CA LEU A 42 11.44 -76.19 -100.45
C LEU A 42 11.07 -75.77 -99.01
N ALA A 43 10.95 -76.74 -98.10
CA ALA A 43 10.70 -76.48 -96.68
C ALA A 43 11.82 -75.64 -96.03
N GLY A 44 13.08 -75.90 -96.38
CA GLY A 44 14.23 -75.14 -95.91
C GLY A 44 14.19 -73.66 -96.32
N ILE A 45 13.84 -73.36 -97.58
CA ILE A 45 13.70 -71.98 -98.07
C ILE A 45 12.59 -71.24 -97.31
N VAL A 46 11.44 -71.89 -97.09
CA VAL A 46 10.31 -71.32 -96.32
C VAL A 46 10.70 -71.06 -94.86
N PHE A 47 11.43 -71.97 -94.22
CA PHE A 47 11.95 -71.73 -92.86
C PHE A 47 12.90 -70.53 -92.81
N LEU A 48 13.76 -70.38 -93.81
CA LEU A 48 14.76 -69.32 -93.85
C LEU A 48 14.13 -67.93 -94.03
N THR A 49 13.05 -67.80 -94.82
CA THR A 49 12.29 -66.54 -94.94
C THR A 49 11.48 -66.22 -93.69
N ILE A 50 10.89 -67.23 -93.01
CA ILE A 50 10.19 -67.04 -91.72
C ILE A 50 11.18 -66.55 -90.65
N ILE A 51 12.35 -67.18 -90.52
CA ILE A 51 13.39 -66.76 -89.58
C ILE A 51 13.86 -65.34 -89.89
N TRP A 52 14.09 -65.00 -91.16
CA TRP A 52 14.52 -63.65 -91.55
C TRP A 52 13.44 -62.59 -91.28
N SER A 53 12.16 -62.92 -91.44
CA SER A 53 11.04 -62.03 -91.09
C SER A 53 10.96 -61.71 -89.59
N ILE A 54 11.28 -62.69 -88.73
CA ILE A 54 11.28 -62.51 -87.26
C ILE A 54 12.51 -61.73 -86.76
N VAL A 55 13.68 -61.97 -87.36
CA VAL A 55 14.96 -61.36 -86.94
C VAL A 55 15.23 -60.02 -87.64
N GLY A 56 14.67 -59.81 -88.82
CA GLY A 56 14.89 -58.67 -89.72
C GLY A 56 14.28 -57.35 -89.24
N LYS A 57 14.96 -56.69 -88.30
CA LYS A 57 14.60 -55.33 -87.86
C LYS A 57 14.99 -54.30 -88.92
N LEU A 58 14.01 -53.56 -89.45
CA LEU A 58 14.23 -52.45 -90.38
C LEU A 58 14.28 -51.11 -89.60
N PRO A 59 15.45 -50.48 -89.42
CA PRO A 59 15.57 -49.23 -88.65
C PRO A 59 15.09 -48.00 -89.44
N LEU A 60 13.88 -47.54 -89.13
CA LEU A 60 13.30 -46.31 -89.70
C LEU A 60 13.92 -45.04 -89.06
N THR A 61 15.10 -44.65 -89.52
CA THR A 61 15.83 -43.47 -89.02
C THR A 61 15.30 -42.16 -89.63
N ILE A 62 14.34 -41.52 -88.95
CA ILE A 62 13.81 -40.20 -89.35
C ILE A 62 14.79 -39.08 -88.96
N LYS A 63 15.39 -38.42 -89.95
CA LYS A 63 16.30 -37.27 -89.73
C LYS A 63 15.52 -35.96 -89.53
N SER A 64 15.07 -35.71 -88.30
CA SER A 64 14.47 -34.42 -87.92
C SER A 64 15.54 -33.36 -87.61
N LYS A 65 15.23 -32.07 -87.84
CA LYS A 65 16.05 -30.92 -87.43
C LYS A 65 15.52 -30.32 -86.13
N GLY A 66 16.05 -30.75 -84.99
CA GLY A 66 15.86 -30.07 -83.71
C GLY A 66 16.82 -28.89 -83.53
N VAL A 67 16.41 -27.85 -82.80
CA VAL A 67 17.28 -26.74 -82.38
C VAL A 67 17.65 -26.93 -80.91
N LEU A 68 18.96 -27.00 -80.63
CA LEU A 68 19.49 -27.20 -79.28
C LEU A 68 19.74 -25.84 -78.59
N ILE A 69 18.68 -25.25 -78.03
CA ILE A 69 18.77 -24.02 -77.25
C ILE A 69 19.49 -24.33 -75.93
N HIS A 70 20.64 -23.70 -75.69
CA HIS A 70 21.32 -23.73 -74.40
C HIS A 70 20.87 -22.52 -73.57
N PRO A 71 20.07 -22.69 -72.51
CA PRO A 71 19.66 -21.56 -71.67
C PRO A 71 20.81 -21.13 -70.76
N HIS A 72 20.96 -19.81 -70.58
CA HIS A 72 21.98 -19.13 -69.75
C HIS A 72 23.43 -19.28 -70.23
N LYS A 73 23.94 -18.25 -70.94
CA LYS A 73 25.39 -18.08 -71.14
C LYS A 73 25.91 -16.65 -71.00
N VAL A 74 25.03 -15.69 -70.69
CA VAL A 74 25.39 -14.32 -70.30
C VAL A 74 24.54 -13.99 -69.08
N VAL A 75 25.21 -13.60 -68.00
CA VAL A 75 24.61 -13.01 -66.80
C VAL A 75 25.38 -11.72 -66.57
N GLU A 76 24.68 -10.59 -66.53
CA GLU A 76 25.31 -9.30 -66.28
C GLU A 76 25.70 -9.20 -64.80
N VAL A 77 26.99 -9.02 -64.52
CA VAL A 77 27.49 -8.91 -63.14
C VAL A 77 27.52 -7.43 -62.75
N GLN A 78 26.41 -6.96 -62.20
CA GLN A 78 26.30 -5.61 -61.62
C GLN A 78 26.80 -5.61 -60.16
N SER A 79 27.48 -4.54 -59.75
CA SER A 79 27.83 -4.34 -58.34
C SER A 79 26.57 -3.97 -57.53
N PRO A 80 26.34 -4.56 -56.34
CA PRO A 80 25.31 -4.10 -55.42
C PRO A 80 25.66 -2.77 -54.72
N VAL A 81 26.84 -2.21 -54.98
CA VAL A 81 27.36 -0.97 -54.38
C VAL A 81 27.98 -0.06 -55.44
N SER A 82 27.55 1.19 -55.48
CA SER A 82 28.21 2.25 -56.26
C SER A 82 29.52 2.69 -55.60
N GLY A 83 30.59 2.83 -56.40
CA GLY A 83 31.90 3.29 -55.95
C GLY A 83 32.87 3.37 -57.13
N GLN A 84 34.10 3.81 -56.88
CA GLN A 84 35.14 3.83 -57.91
C GLN A 84 35.76 2.43 -58.05
N LEU A 85 36.01 1.97 -59.27
CA LEU A 85 36.81 0.76 -59.51
C LEU A 85 38.26 1.04 -59.10
N GLU A 86 38.74 0.35 -58.07
CA GLU A 86 40.10 0.45 -57.55
C GLU A 86 41.05 -0.42 -58.38
N GLN A 87 40.65 -1.67 -58.64
CA GLN A 87 41.43 -2.65 -59.40
C GLN A 87 40.51 -3.63 -60.13
N ILE A 88 40.89 -4.05 -61.34
CA ILE A 88 40.24 -5.13 -62.10
C ILE A 88 41.22 -6.30 -62.23
N ASN A 89 40.74 -7.53 -61.95
CA ASN A 89 41.58 -8.73 -61.76
C ASN A 89 41.39 -9.78 -62.85
N ILE A 90 40.68 -9.45 -63.92
CA ILE A 90 40.27 -10.35 -65.01
C ILE A 90 40.53 -9.68 -66.37
N LYS A 91 40.82 -10.48 -67.40
CA LYS A 91 40.95 -10.06 -68.80
C LYS A 91 39.85 -10.68 -69.66
N GLU A 92 39.61 -10.09 -70.82
CA GLU A 92 38.62 -10.59 -71.78
C GLU A 92 38.96 -12.01 -72.25
N GLY A 93 38.07 -12.97 -71.96
CA GLY A 93 38.23 -14.38 -72.31
C GLY A 93 38.71 -15.31 -71.18
N ASP A 94 39.05 -14.78 -70.00
CA ASP A 94 39.46 -15.60 -68.86
C ASP A 94 38.29 -16.46 -68.31
N CYS A 95 38.57 -17.73 -68.00
CA CYS A 95 37.65 -18.61 -67.26
C CYS A 95 37.81 -18.37 -65.76
N VAL A 96 36.70 -18.15 -65.05
CA VAL A 96 36.69 -17.85 -63.60
C VAL A 96 35.72 -18.74 -62.83
N ASP A 97 36.16 -19.19 -61.65
CA ASP A 97 35.37 -19.99 -60.72
C ASP A 97 34.45 -19.15 -59.83
N ARG A 98 33.44 -19.81 -59.24
CA ARG A 98 32.51 -19.17 -58.29
C ARG A 98 33.26 -18.68 -57.05
N GLY A 99 33.14 -17.38 -56.78
CA GLY A 99 33.83 -16.72 -55.66
C GLY A 99 35.12 -15.97 -56.06
N PHE A 100 35.53 -16.04 -57.33
CA PHE A 100 36.64 -15.21 -57.83
C PHE A 100 36.28 -13.71 -57.81
N VAL A 101 37.21 -12.87 -57.33
CA VAL A 101 37.02 -11.42 -57.21
C VAL A 101 37.38 -10.72 -58.52
N LEU A 102 36.37 -10.50 -59.37
CA LEU A 102 36.52 -9.86 -60.70
C LEU A 102 37.14 -8.47 -60.64
N ALA A 103 36.72 -7.66 -59.66
CA ALA A 103 37.20 -6.31 -59.42
C ALA A 103 37.01 -5.90 -57.96
N THR A 104 37.86 -4.98 -57.48
CA THR A 104 37.70 -4.29 -56.20
C THR A 104 37.11 -2.90 -56.46
N ILE A 105 36.16 -2.49 -55.63
CA ILE A 105 35.47 -1.20 -55.69
C ILE A 105 35.68 -0.49 -54.35
N GLU A 106 36.03 0.79 -54.37
CA GLU A 106 36.06 1.63 -53.17
C GLU A 106 34.77 2.49 -53.06
N PRO A 107 33.86 2.16 -52.12
CA PRO A 107 32.67 2.95 -51.84
C PRO A 107 32.91 3.97 -50.72
N SER A 108 33.36 5.17 -51.10
CA SER A 108 33.51 6.32 -50.20
C SER A 108 32.26 6.59 -49.34
N ASP A 109 31.09 6.47 -49.95
CA ASP A 109 29.76 6.54 -49.33
C ASP A 109 29.58 5.60 -48.12
N ILE A 110 30.12 4.38 -48.17
CA ILE A 110 30.03 3.41 -47.09
C ILE A 110 31.04 3.75 -45.98
N GLN A 111 32.24 4.19 -46.34
CA GLN A 111 33.22 4.66 -45.34
C GLN A 111 32.67 5.87 -44.55
N GLN A 112 32.04 6.84 -45.23
CA GLN A 112 31.39 7.99 -44.57
C GLN A 112 30.24 7.55 -43.65
N LYS A 113 29.35 6.66 -44.11
CA LYS A 113 28.25 6.13 -43.28
C LYS A 113 28.78 5.37 -42.06
N LEU A 114 29.84 4.58 -42.21
CA LEU A 114 30.49 3.86 -41.11
C LEU A 114 31.14 4.83 -40.10
N GLN A 115 31.78 5.90 -40.57
CA GLN A 115 32.37 6.92 -39.70
C GLN A 115 31.28 7.67 -38.92
N GLN A 116 30.22 8.13 -39.59
CA GLN A 116 29.06 8.77 -38.94
C GLN A 116 28.40 7.86 -37.90
N GLN A 117 28.28 6.55 -38.17
CA GLN A 117 27.75 5.59 -37.20
C GLN A 117 28.68 5.38 -35.99
N LYS A 118 30.01 5.33 -36.20
CA LYS A 118 30.99 5.27 -35.10
C LYS A 118 30.96 6.51 -34.22
N GLU A 119 30.94 7.70 -34.83
CA GLU A 119 30.81 8.98 -34.12
C GLU A 119 29.50 9.07 -33.34
N LYS A 120 28.39 8.63 -33.96
CA LYS A 120 27.08 8.61 -33.29
C LYS A 120 27.03 7.62 -32.13
N LEU A 121 27.67 6.45 -32.26
CA LEU A 121 27.80 5.46 -31.19
C LEU A 121 28.64 6.02 -30.02
N ALA A 122 29.77 6.65 -30.30
CA ALA A 122 30.60 7.31 -29.28
C ALA A 122 29.83 8.45 -28.57
N GLN A 123 29.07 9.27 -29.31
CA GLN A 123 28.20 10.29 -28.74
C GLN A 123 27.14 9.70 -27.81
N LEU A 124 26.45 8.63 -28.23
CA LEU A 124 25.41 7.96 -27.42
C LEU A 124 26.00 7.28 -26.18
N GLN A 125 27.20 6.70 -26.27
CA GLN A 125 27.92 6.15 -25.11
C GLN A 125 28.28 7.24 -24.10
N SER A 126 28.85 8.37 -24.56
CA SER A 126 29.17 9.51 -23.70
C SER A 126 27.91 10.12 -23.06
N GLN A 127 26.82 10.27 -23.82
CA GLN A 127 25.53 10.75 -23.33
C GLN A 127 24.95 9.81 -22.27
N SER A 128 25.04 8.48 -22.48
CA SER A 128 24.62 7.48 -21.50
C SER A 128 25.45 7.53 -20.21
N GLN A 129 26.78 7.64 -20.32
CA GLN A 129 27.67 7.81 -19.16
C GLN A 129 27.31 9.06 -18.35
N LEU A 130 27.12 10.20 -19.03
CA LEU A 130 26.74 11.47 -18.39
C LEU A 130 25.32 11.41 -17.76
N ALA A 131 24.37 10.75 -18.42
CA ALA A 131 23.04 10.54 -17.85
C ALA A 131 23.09 9.68 -16.57
N ASN A 132 23.90 8.62 -16.58
CA ASN A 132 24.07 7.76 -15.40
C ASN A 132 24.78 8.48 -14.24
N THR A 133 25.81 9.28 -14.48
CA THR A 133 26.47 10.05 -13.40
C THR A 133 25.56 11.12 -12.81
N LEU A 134 24.80 11.84 -13.64
CA LEU A 134 23.78 12.79 -13.17
C LEU A 134 22.64 12.09 -12.40
N GLN A 135 22.23 10.90 -12.82
CA GLN A 135 21.20 10.13 -12.12
C GLN A 135 21.68 9.68 -10.73
N VAL A 136 22.91 9.15 -10.62
CA VAL A 136 23.52 8.79 -9.33
C VAL A 136 23.67 10.01 -8.42
N GLN A 137 24.11 11.16 -8.96
CA GLN A 137 24.17 12.41 -8.19
C GLN A 137 22.80 12.85 -7.67
N ARG A 138 21.74 12.78 -8.51
CA ARG A 138 20.36 13.08 -8.10
C ARG A 138 19.88 12.15 -7.00
N THR A 139 20.03 10.83 -7.16
CA THR A 139 19.61 9.86 -6.14
C THR A 139 20.38 10.04 -4.83
N ASN A 140 21.68 10.37 -4.87
CA ASN A 140 22.45 10.65 -3.66
C ASN A 140 21.96 11.92 -2.94
N LEU A 141 21.65 13.00 -3.68
CA LEU A 141 21.07 14.23 -3.12
C LEU A 141 19.65 13.99 -2.57
N GLU A 142 18.86 13.16 -3.23
CA GLU A 142 17.53 12.76 -2.78
C GLU A 142 17.60 11.97 -1.47
N VAL A 143 18.47 10.95 -1.39
CA VAL A 143 18.75 10.18 -0.16
C VAL A 143 19.21 11.08 0.98
N LEU A 144 20.15 12.00 0.74
CA LEU A 144 20.57 12.98 1.75
C LEU A 144 19.41 13.87 2.22
N SER A 145 18.54 14.32 1.30
CA SER A 145 17.35 15.11 1.66
C SER A 145 16.30 14.31 2.45
N LEU A 146 16.23 12.99 2.23
CA LEU A 146 15.34 12.09 2.96
C LEU A 146 15.89 11.78 4.35
N GLN A 147 17.20 11.57 4.49
CA GLN A 147 17.86 11.42 5.78
C GLN A 147 17.70 12.68 6.64
N GLN A 148 17.96 13.87 6.07
CA GLN A 148 17.73 15.15 6.77
C GLN A 148 16.26 15.34 7.22
N LYS A 149 15.29 14.86 6.43
CA LYS A 149 13.87 14.86 6.84
C LYS A 149 13.58 13.87 7.96
N GLN A 150 14.23 12.70 7.97
CA GLN A 150 14.10 11.72 9.06
C GLN A 150 14.69 12.27 10.36
N GLU A 151 15.92 12.80 10.33
CA GLU A 151 16.59 13.43 11.48
C GLU A 151 15.77 14.60 12.04
N ALA A 152 15.25 15.49 11.19
CA ALA A 152 14.39 16.60 11.61
C ALA A 152 13.03 16.15 12.16
N LEU A 153 12.45 15.07 11.62
CA LEU A 153 11.20 14.50 12.14
C LEU A 153 11.41 13.82 13.50
N GLU A 154 12.52 13.10 13.68
CA GLU A 154 12.88 12.47 14.96
C GLU A 154 13.14 13.51 16.05
N GLN A 155 13.88 14.59 15.73
CA GLN A 155 14.04 15.73 16.63
C GLN A 155 12.68 16.38 16.98
N SER A 156 11.77 16.52 16.01
CA SER A 156 10.42 17.04 16.24
C SER A 156 9.59 16.15 17.18
N LEU A 157 9.72 14.82 17.05
CA LEU A 157 9.08 13.85 17.95
C LEU A 157 9.67 13.92 19.37
N GLN A 158 10.99 13.92 19.52
CA GLN A 158 11.67 14.06 20.81
C GLN A 158 11.33 15.39 21.51
N ASN A 159 11.24 16.49 20.76
CA ASN A 159 10.80 17.79 21.27
C ASN A 159 9.33 17.78 21.71
N SER A 160 8.45 17.09 20.98
CA SER A 160 7.03 16.94 21.33
C SER A 160 6.83 16.08 22.59
N GLU A 161 7.54 14.96 22.70
CA GLU A 161 7.48 14.05 23.85
C GLU A 161 8.06 14.69 25.11
N SER A 162 9.23 15.32 25.03
CA SER A 162 9.81 16.06 26.16
C SER A 162 8.96 17.25 26.60
N LEU A 163 8.33 17.98 25.67
CA LEU A 163 7.35 19.01 26.00
C LEU A 163 6.12 18.42 26.70
N ASN A 164 5.60 17.27 26.26
CA ASN A 164 4.46 16.60 26.90
C ASN A 164 4.81 16.14 28.33
N LEU A 165 6.01 15.61 28.57
CA LEU A 165 6.49 15.26 29.91
C LEU A 165 6.63 16.49 30.82
N VAL A 166 7.15 17.61 30.30
CA VAL A 166 7.24 18.88 31.06
C VAL A 166 5.85 19.44 31.39
N LEU A 167 4.92 19.45 30.43
CA LEU A 167 3.55 19.91 30.65
C LEU A 167 2.81 19.06 31.67
N ASN A 168 2.85 17.73 31.56
CA ASN A 168 2.27 16.82 32.56
C ASN A 168 2.83 17.09 33.97
N ASN A 169 4.15 17.27 34.10
CA ASN A 169 4.77 17.57 35.39
C ASN A 169 4.36 18.95 35.95
N GLN A 170 4.20 19.96 35.08
CA GLN A 170 3.71 21.28 35.47
C GLN A 170 2.23 21.24 35.90
N GLU A 171 1.38 20.49 35.20
CA GLU A 171 -0.01 20.27 35.57
C GLU A 171 -0.13 19.53 36.91
N ILE A 172 0.66 18.47 37.13
CA ILE A 172 0.71 17.73 38.39
C ILE A 172 1.13 18.63 39.56
N GLU A 173 2.17 19.44 39.41
CA GLU A 173 2.60 20.38 40.45
C GLU A 173 1.60 21.52 40.67
N ALA A 174 0.93 22.01 39.63
CA ALA A 174 -0.15 23.00 39.76
C ALA A 174 -1.37 22.45 40.51
N ILE A 175 -1.81 21.22 40.17
CA ILE A 175 -2.89 20.50 40.86
C ILE A 175 -2.51 20.25 42.33
N LYS A 176 -1.25 19.88 42.60
CA LYS A 176 -0.71 19.69 43.95
C LYS A 176 -0.70 21.00 44.76
N GLN A 177 -0.21 22.11 44.21
CA GLN A 177 -0.25 23.42 44.87
C GLN A 177 -1.69 23.88 45.13
N GLN A 178 -2.60 23.67 44.17
CA GLN A 178 -4.03 23.94 44.37
C GLN A 178 -4.58 23.11 45.53
N LYS A 179 -4.29 21.80 45.56
CA LYS A 179 -4.70 20.87 46.63
C LYS A 179 -4.18 21.30 48.00
N GLU A 180 -2.90 21.64 48.10
CA GLU A 180 -2.26 22.16 49.31
C GLU A 180 -2.94 23.46 49.78
N SER A 181 -3.23 24.40 48.88
CA SER A 181 -3.92 25.66 49.22
C SER A 181 -5.35 25.46 49.74
N ILE A 182 -6.08 24.46 49.23
CA ILE A 182 -7.43 24.11 49.70
C ILE A 182 -7.35 23.40 51.06
N GLN A 183 -6.35 22.52 51.26
CA GLN A 183 -6.09 21.88 52.55
C GLN A 183 -5.67 22.90 53.64
N GLN A 184 -4.89 23.92 53.30
CA GLN A 184 -4.58 25.06 54.18
C GLN A 184 -5.87 25.79 54.58
N LYS A 185 -6.67 26.26 53.61
CA LYS A 185 -7.97 26.93 53.88
C LYS A 185 -8.90 26.10 54.77
N ILE A 186 -8.99 24.79 54.56
CA ILE A 186 -9.78 23.90 55.43
C ILE A 186 -9.20 23.85 56.85
N THR A 187 -7.87 23.81 56.99
CA THR A 187 -7.20 23.76 58.30
C THR A 187 -7.37 25.07 59.06
N ASP A 188 -7.20 26.20 58.37
CA ASP A 188 -7.40 27.55 58.90
C ASP A 188 -8.85 27.73 59.35
N LEU A 189 -9.83 27.47 58.49
CA LEU A 189 -11.25 27.56 58.85
C LEU A 189 -11.62 26.60 59.99
N LYS A 190 -11.10 25.37 60.01
CA LYS A 190 -11.38 24.38 61.06
C LYS A 190 -10.81 24.77 62.43
N THR A 191 -9.70 25.51 62.47
CA THR A 191 -9.03 25.94 63.71
C THR A 191 -9.48 27.32 64.18
N ILE A 192 -9.62 28.28 63.26
CA ILE A 192 -9.90 29.69 63.56
C ILE A 192 -11.39 29.92 63.86
N THR A 193 -12.31 29.41 63.02
CA THR A 193 -13.77 29.67 63.14
C THR A 193 -14.35 29.38 64.54
N PRO A 194 -14.08 28.23 65.21
CA PRO A 194 -14.62 27.99 66.55
C PRO A 194 -14.12 29.01 67.58
N THR A 195 -12.86 29.46 67.49
CA THR A 195 -12.31 30.47 68.42
C THR A 195 -12.90 31.86 68.21
N LEU A 196 -13.20 32.23 66.96
CA LEU A 196 -13.89 33.50 66.65
C LEU A 196 -15.34 33.46 67.16
N ARG A 197 -16.05 32.35 66.97
CA ARG A 197 -17.40 32.15 67.53
C ARG A 197 -17.39 32.28 69.05
N GLU A 198 -16.52 31.54 69.74
CA GLU A 198 -16.42 31.61 71.20
C GLU A 198 -16.13 33.03 71.70
N LYS A 199 -15.15 33.72 71.09
CA LYS A 199 -14.78 35.09 71.45
C LYS A 199 -15.92 36.09 71.19
N GLY A 200 -16.65 35.93 70.08
CA GLY A 200 -17.83 36.74 69.75
C GLY A 200 -18.96 36.56 70.76
N LEU A 201 -19.35 35.30 71.02
CA LEU A 201 -20.39 34.96 71.99
C LEU A 201 -20.05 35.43 73.41
N ASN A 202 -18.78 35.28 73.85
CA ASN A 202 -18.35 35.78 75.14
C ASN A 202 -18.41 37.32 75.23
N SER A 203 -18.01 38.05 74.18
CA SER A 203 -18.14 39.51 74.17
C SER A 203 -19.61 39.99 74.18
N ILE A 204 -20.49 39.30 73.43
CA ILE A 204 -21.94 39.56 73.46
C ILE A 204 -22.53 39.29 74.86
N LYS A 205 -22.10 38.20 75.51
CA LYS A 205 -22.50 37.84 76.88
C LYS A 205 -22.07 38.89 77.91
N GLU A 206 -20.84 39.41 77.82
CA GLU A 206 -20.35 40.51 78.66
C GLU A 206 -21.18 41.80 78.46
N GLN A 207 -21.45 42.17 77.21
CA GLN A 207 -22.32 43.32 76.88
C GLN A 207 -23.74 43.13 77.42
N ARG A 208 -24.33 41.94 77.24
CA ARG A 208 -25.66 41.58 77.75
C ARG A 208 -25.75 41.69 79.28
N VAL A 209 -24.72 41.25 80.01
CA VAL A 209 -24.64 41.39 81.48
C VAL A 209 -24.53 42.87 81.89
N SER A 210 -23.70 43.66 81.21
CA SER A 210 -23.53 45.09 81.50
C SER A 210 -24.83 45.87 81.28
N ILE A 211 -25.48 45.69 80.12
CA ILE A 211 -26.76 46.33 79.79
C ILE A 211 -27.86 45.86 80.73
N PHE A 212 -27.96 44.57 81.04
CA PHE A 212 -28.96 44.06 81.98
C PHE A 212 -28.84 44.69 83.37
N LYS A 213 -27.61 44.94 83.85
CA LYS A 213 -27.38 45.69 85.10
C LYS A 213 -27.91 47.12 85.00
N GLN A 214 -27.51 47.88 83.98
CA GLN A 214 -28.00 49.26 83.78
C GLN A 214 -29.53 49.32 83.69
N LEU A 215 -30.13 48.38 82.96
CA LEU A 215 -31.57 48.26 82.76
C LEU A 215 -32.30 47.95 84.09
N LYS A 216 -31.70 47.11 84.94
CA LYS A 216 -32.17 46.90 86.32
C LYS A 216 -32.09 48.20 87.14
N ASP A 217 -30.93 48.87 87.15
CA ASP A 217 -30.70 50.10 87.92
C ASP A 217 -31.70 51.20 87.51
N PHE A 218 -31.94 51.38 86.20
CA PHE A 218 -32.95 52.31 85.69
C PHE A 218 -34.41 51.88 85.99
N LYS A 219 -34.72 50.58 86.07
CA LYS A 219 -36.06 50.10 86.46
C LYS A 219 -36.35 50.32 87.95
N GLU A 220 -35.36 50.12 88.82
CA GLU A 220 -35.48 50.48 90.24
C GLU A 220 -35.66 52.00 90.42
N LEU A 221 -34.87 52.81 89.71
CA LEU A 221 -35.05 54.27 89.66
C LEU A 221 -36.42 54.68 89.11
N SER A 222 -36.97 53.93 88.15
CA SER A 222 -38.29 54.20 87.57
C SER A 222 -39.41 54.15 88.61
N SER A 223 -39.33 53.24 89.59
CA SER A 223 -40.31 53.19 90.69
C SER A 223 -40.20 54.44 91.57
N SER A 224 -38.99 54.83 91.95
CA SER A 224 -38.76 56.02 92.78
C SER A 224 -39.22 57.32 92.08
N LEU A 225 -38.97 57.44 90.78
CA LEU A 225 -39.44 58.57 89.98
C LEU A 225 -40.97 58.57 89.79
N LYS A 226 -41.60 57.40 89.65
CA LYS A 226 -43.08 57.28 89.63
C LYS A 226 -43.69 57.77 90.95
N ASP A 227 -43.19 57.27 92.08
CA ASP A 227 -43.64 57.67 93.42
C ASP A 227 -43.46 59.19 93.64
N ARG A 228 -42.37 59.77 93.14
CA ARG A 228 -42.10 61.23 93.18
C ARG A 228 -43.12 62.01 92.34
N VAL A 229 -43.49 61.52 91.15
CA VAL A 229 -44.54 62.13 90.31
C VAL A 229 -45.91 62.05 90.98
N GLU A 230 -46.28 60.89 91.53
CA GLU A 230 -47.59 60.68 92.17
C GLU A 230 -47.74 61.56 93.42
N LYS A 231 -46.73 61.60 94.31
CA LYS A 231 -46.72 62.48 95.48
C LYS A 231 -46.70 63.97 95.11
N ARG A 232 -45.98 64.38 94.05
CA ARG A 232 -46.04 65.76 93.55
C ARG A 232 -47.42 66.10 92.96
N ARG A 233 -48.13 65.13 92.37
CA ARG A 233 -49.50 65.33 91.85
C ARG A 233 -50.51 65.58 92.97
N GLU A 234 -50.42 64.84 94.06
CA GLU A 234 -51.21 65.08 95.29
C GLU A 234 -50.92 66.48 95.87
N LEU A 235 -49.65 66.86 95.98
CA LEU A 235 -49.25 68.17 96.52
C LEU A 235 -49.66 69.36 95.63
N VAL A 236 -49.69 69.20 94.30
CA VAL A 236 -50.25 70.22 93.38
C VAL A 236 -51.77 70.34 93.54
N GLN A 237 -52.48 69.22 93.69
CA GLN A 237 -53.94 69.23 93.95
C GLN A 237 -54.29 69.88 95.30
N ALA A 238 -53.42 69.74 96.30
CA ALA A 238 -53.51 70.43 97.58
C ALA A 238 -53.01 71.90 97.56
N GLY A 239 -52.54 72.41 96.41
CA GLY A 239 -52.03 73.78 96.25
C GLY A 239 -50.68 74.06 96.93
N ALA A 240 -49.96 73.02 97.38
CA ALA A 240 -48.76 73.15 98.20
C ALA A 240 -47.45 73.38 97.41
N ILE A 241 -47.43 73.08 96.11
CA ILE A 241 -46.28 73.27 95.20
C ILE A 241 -46.73 73.76 93.81
N SER A 242 -45.81 74.30 93.02
CA SER A 242 -46.11 74.82 91.68
C SER A 242 -46.24 73.71 90.62
N LEU A 243 -47.03 74.01 89.57
CA LEU A 243 -47.24 73.11 88.42
C LEU A 243 -45.93 72.77 87.68
N ASP A 244 -44.96 73.69 87.68
CA ASP A 244 -43.66 73.48 87.05
C ASP A 244 -42.87 72.33 87.70
N GLN A 245 -42.99 72.16 89.03
CA GLN A 245 -42.31 71.07 89.75
C GLN A 245 -42.89 69.68 89.42
N ILE A 246 -44.16 69.55 89.02
CA ILE A 246 -44.67 68.26 88.50
C ILE A 246 -44.23 68.03 87.06
N LEU A 247 -44.14 69.08 86.22
CA LEU A 247 -43.64 68.95 84.85
C LEU A 247 -42.16 68.49 84.82
N GLU A 248 -41.31 69.06 85.67
CA GLU A 248 -39.92 68.59 85.89
C GLU A 248 -39.88 67.09 86.25
N ALA A 249 -40.71 66.67 87.20
CA ALA A 249 -40.76 65.28 87.66
C ALA A 249 -41.25 64.33 86.55
N GLU A 250 -42.33 64.69 85.85
CA GLU A 250 -42.84 63.90 84.71
C GLU A 250 -41.84 63.84 83.56
N GLN A 251 -41.09 64.91 83.29
CA GLN A 251 -40.02 64.89 82.29
C GLN A 251 -38.92 63.91 82.70
N SER A 252 -38.44 63.95 83.95
CA SER A 252 -37.42 63.02 84.43
C SER A 252 -37.87 61.55 84.36
N TYR A 253 -39.14 61.27 84.68
CA TYR A 253 -39.74 59.94 84.55
C TYR A 253 -39.86 59.50 83.08
N LYS A 254 -40.31 60.38 82.17
CA LYS A 254 -40.40 60.10 80.72
C LYS A 254 -39.01 59.84 80.11
N GLN A 255 -37.99 60.60 80.52
CA GLN A 255 -36.59 60.39 80.12
C GLN A 255 -36.06 59.04 80.64
N ASN A 256 -36.39 58.65 81.88
CA ASN A 256 -36.02 57.35 82.44
C ASN A 256 -36.63 56.18 81.64
N LEU A 257 -37.92 56.27 81.31
CA LEU A 257 -38.60 55.28 80.46
C LEU A 257 -37.99 55.20 79.05
N GLN A 258 -37.62 56.34 78.45
CA GLN A 258 -36.91 56.36 77.16
C GLN A 258 -35.55 55.66 77.24
N ASN A 259 -34.81 55.80 78.35
CA ASN A 259 -33.53 55.12 78.53
C ASN A 259 -33.72 53.60 78.73
N ILE A 260 -34.72 53.16 79.50
CA ILE A 260 -35.10 51.74 79.60
C ILE A 260 -35.43 51.18 78.20
N SER A 261 -36.25 51.88 77.42
CA SER A 261 -36.64 51.45 76.07
C SER A 261 -35.46 51.37 75.10
N LYS A 262 -34.43 52.21 75.24
CA LYS A 262 -33.18 52.11 74.47
C LYS A 262 -32.39 50.86 74.85
N LEU A 263 -32.18 50.63 76.14
CA LEU A 263 -31.45 49.44 76.63
C LEU A 263 -32.18 48.13 76.27
N GLU A 264 -33.51 48.11 76.29
CA GLU A 264 -34.31 46.98 75.81
C GLU A 264 -34.22 46.78 74.28
N ALA A 265 -33.98 47.84 73.50
CA ALA A 265 -33.69 47.74 72.07
C ALA A 265 -32.25 47.28 71.80
N GLU A 266 -31.28 47.73 72.60
CA GLU A 266 -29.87 47.30 72.53
C GLU A 266 -29.73 45.81 72.87
N LEU A 267 -30.45 45.31 73.88
CA LEU A 267 -30.52 43.86 74.14
C LEU A 267 -31.02 43.07 72.92
N LYS A 268 -32.10 43.53 72.27
CA LYS A 268 -32.58 42.89 71.03
C LYS A 268 -31.57 42.95 69.88
N GLN A 269 -30.74 44.00 69.81
CA GLN A 269 -29.64 44.05 68.84
C GLN A 269 -28.50 43.07 69.19
N LEU A 270 -28.27 42.76 70.47
CA LEU A 270 -27.34 41.69 70.86
C LEU A 270 -27.89 40.31 70.47
N ASP A 271 -29.19 40.07 70.61
CA ASP A 271 -29.82 38.81 70.18
C ASP A 271 -29.66 38.59 68.66
N VAL A 272 -29.78 39.65 67.85
CA VAL A 272 -29.53 39.59 66.40
C VAL A 272 -28.05 39.33 66.09
N LYS A 273 -27.11 39.97 66.80
CA LYS A 273 -25.66 39.73 66.64
C LYS A 273 -25.25 38.32 67.05
N GLU A 274 -25.89 37.74 68.06
CA GLU A 274 -25.67 36.35 68.47
C GLU A 274 -26.09 35.39 67.35
N ALA A 275 -27.27 35.61 66.76
CA ALA A 275 -27.72 34.86 65.58
C ALA A 275 -26.80 35.05 64.36
N GLU A 276 -26.27 36.26 64.13
CA GLU A 276 -25.31 36.53 63.05
C GLU A 276 -23.99 35.77 63.24
N VAL A 277 -23.44 35.72 64.45
CA VAL A 277 -22.22 34.95 64.78
C VAL A 277 -22.45 33.44 64.57
N GLU A 278 -23.61 32.91 64.96
CA GLU A 278 -23.97 31.51 64.69
C GLU A 278 -24.15 31.24 63.18
N GLN A 279 -24.78 32.16 62.43
CA GLN A 279 -24.94 32.05 60.98
C GLN A 279 -23.57 32.04 60.27
N GLN A 280 -22.66 32.96 60.62
CA GLN A 280 -21.30 33.00 60.07
C GLN A 280 -20.52 31.71 60.40
N TYR A 281 -20.70 31.14 61.59
CA TYR A 281 -20.10 29.85 61.95
C TYR A 281 -20.62 28.69 61.07
N LEU A 282 -21.94 28.62 60.85
CA LEU A 282 -22.56 27.59 60.00
C LEU A 282 -22.14 27.72 58.52
N ASP A 283 -22.00 28.94 58.00
CA ASP A 283 -21.55 29.18 56.63
C ASP A 283 -20.06 28.80 56.42
N ASN A 284 -19.21 29.07 57.41
CA ASN A 284 -17.82 28.60 57.40
C ASN A 284 -17.74 27.07 57.47
N LEU A 285 -18.59 26.39 58.25
CA LEU A 285 -18.70 24.92 58.23
C LEU A 285 -19.18 24.38 56.87
N SER A 286 -20.15 25.05 56.23
CA SER A 286 -20.60 24.73 54.88
C SER A 286 -19.45 24.83 53.87
N THR A 287 -18.69 25.92 53.93
CA THR A 287 -17.52 26.16 53.08
C THR A 287 -16.40 25.14 53.30
N ILE A 288 -16.13 24.73 54.55
CA ILE A 288 -15.24 23.59 54.85
C ILE A 288 -15.75 22.31 54.16
N SER A 289 -17.04 21.99 54.28
CA SER A 289 -17.60 20.77 53.69
C SER A 289 -17.54 20.78 52.16
N LYS A 290 -17.74 21.94 51.53
CA LYS A 290 -17.60 22.15 50.09
C LYS A 290 -16.16 21.92 49.63
N HIS A 291 -15.19 22.57 50.29
CA HIS A 291 -13.77 22.38 49.99
C HIS A 291 -13.29 20.95 50.25
N GLN A 292 -13.88 20.23 51.22
CA GLN A 292 -13.62 18.80 51.42
C GLN A 292 -14.23 17.90 50.33
N ALA A 293 -15.28 18.34 49.64
CA ALA A 293 -15.81 17.66 48.46
C ALA A 293 -14.98 17.97 47.19
N GLU A 294 -14.48 19.20 47.06
CA GLU A 294 -13.54 19.63 45.99
C GLU A 294 -12.15 18.93 46.09
N LEU A 295 -11.89 18.14 47.14
CA LEU A 295 -10.66 17.38 47.38
C LEU A 295 -10.79 15.85 47.18
N ARG A 296 -11.95 15.35 46.73
CA ARG A 296 -12.26 13.92 46.58
C ARG A 296 -12.28 13.47 45.12
#